data_AF-A0A936Z2K8-F1
#
_entry.id   AF-A0A936Z2K8-F1
#
_cell.length_a   1.000
_cell.length_b   1.000
_cell.length_c   1.000
_cell.angle_alpha   90.00
_cell.angle_beta   90.00
_cell.angle_gamma   90.00
#
_symmetry.space_group_name_H-M   'P 1'
#
loop_
_entity.id
_entity.type
_entity.pdbx_description
1 polymer ?
#
loop_
_entity_poly.entity_id
_entity_poly.type
_entity_poly.pdbx_seq_one_letter_code
_entity_poly.pdbx_strand_id
1 'polypeptide(L)'
;MHWKARLTLLAAALWWGSLGAIGFLAVPLLFRNAPSAALAGQLAGRLFEAQSWLSLVCGIVVLMGARDPEGTATMGWARGAVAYVLLGMLCALVQEFAVAPRIVARQNLAVWHSFGSALYVAQWLCALVVLWKVSAPATPAEAAIPRGSS
;
A
#
# COMPACT_ATOMS: atom_id res chain seq x y z
N MET A 1 5.79 -18.31 -15.63
CA MET A 1 4.65 -17.67 -14.95
C MET A 1 4.90 -17.38 -13.45
N HIS A 2 5.90 -17.99 -12.80
CA HIS A 2 6.12 -17.91 -11.34
C HIS A 2 6.77 -16.60 -10.82
N TRP A 3 7.54 -15.89 -11.65
CA TRP A 3 8.27 -14.69 -11.23
C TRP A 3 7.33 -13.48 -11.00
N LYS A 4 6.30 -13.31 -11.83
CA LYS A 4 5.29 -12.25 -11.69
C LYS A 4 4.54 -12.36 -10.36
N ALA A 5 4.12 -13.58 -9.99
CA ALA A 5 3.46 -13.84 -8.71
C ALA A 5 4.38 -13.51 -7.52
N ARG A 6 5.67 -13.90 -7.59
CA ARG A 6 6.67 -13.57 -6.57
C ARG A 6 6.88 -12.06 -6.44
N LEU A 7 7.02 -11.35 -7.56
CA LEU A 7 7.15 -9.89 -7.54
C LEU A 7 5.92 -9.19 -6.98
N THR A 8 4.72 -9.67 -7.31
CA THR A 8 3.45 -9.15 -6.77
C THR A 8 3.41 -9.29 -5.26
N LEU A 9 3.76 -10.48 -4.74
CA LEU A 9 3.83 -10.75 -3.31
C LEU A 9 4.88 -9.88 -2.62
N LEU A 10 6.09 -9.79 -3.18
CA LEU A 10 7.16 -8.95 -2.62
C LEU A 10 6.79 -7.47 -2.62
N ALA A 11 6.16 -6.98 -3.69
CA ALA A 11 5.69 -5.59 -3.77
C ALA A 11 4.60 -5.30 -2.74
N ALA A 12 3.62 -6.20 -2.57
CA ALA A 12 2.58 -6.04 -1.55
C ALA A 12 3.17 -6.09 -0.12
N ALA A 13 4.12 -6.98 0.13
CA ALA A 13 4.80 -7.09 1.42
C ALA A 13 5.63 -5.85 1.74
N LEU A 14 6.41 -5.36 0.75
CA LEU A 14 7.17 -4.13 0.87
C LEU A 14 6.25 -2.93 1.11
N TRP A 15 5.13 -2.85 0.41
CA TRP A 15 4.18 -1.76 0.56
C TRP A 15 3.59 -1.69 1.98
N TRP A 16 3.04 -2.83 2.46
CA TRP A 16 2.47 -2.90 3.80
C TRP A 16 3.53 -2.70 4.89
N GLY A 17 4.69 -3.34 4.75
CA GLY A 17 5.78 -3.28 5.72
C GLY A 17 6.39 -1.89 5.84
N SER A 18 6.61 -1.19 4.73
CA SER A 18 7.15 0.18 4.72
C SER A 18 6.19 1.19 5.38
N LEU A 19 4.88 1.08 5.12
CA LEU A 19 3.87 1.90 5.80
C LEU A 19 3.92 1.67 7.32
N GLY A 20 3.99 0.41 7.75
CA GLY A 20 4.09 0.09 9.18
C GLY A 20 5.37 0.63 9.82
N ALA A 21 6.52 0.41 9.16
CA ALA A 21 7.82 0.84 9.65
C ALA A 21 7.92 2.37 9.73
N ILE A 22 7.43 3.10 8.74
CA ILE A 22 7.53 4.57 8.73
C ILE A 22 6.53 5.17 9.71
N GLY A 23 5.24 4.84 9.59
CA GLY A 23 4.18 5.50 10.34
C GLY A 23 4.15 5.15 11.83
N PHE A 24 4.50 3.90 12.20
CA PHE A 24 4.35 3.43 13.57
C PHE A 24 5.67 3.27 14.33
N LEU A 25 6.81 3.34 13.64
CA LEU A 25 8.13 3.22 14.27
C LEU A 25 9.04 4.43 13.99
N ALA A 26 9.38 4.68 12.72
CA ALA A 26 10.36 5.71 12.37
C ALA A 26 9.90 7.11 12.78
N VAL A 27 8.65 7.49 12.45
CA VAL A 27 8.12 8.82 12.78
C VAL A 27 8.03 9.05 14.30
N PRO A 28 7.44 8.14 15.12
CA PRO A 28 7.48 8.29 16.57
C PRO A 28 8.89 8.40 17.15
N LEU A 29 9.85 7.62 16.62
CA LEU A 29 11.25 7.71 17.05
C LEU A 29 11.89 9.04 16.68
N LEU A 30 11.56 9.63 15.52
CA LEU A 30 12.03 10.98 15.16
C LEU A 30 11.53 12.03 16.16
N PHE A 31 10.23 12.03 16.49
CA PHE A 31 9.68 12.99 17.45
C PHE A 31 10.21 12.79 18.88
N ARG A 32 10.58 11.55 19.25
CA ARG A 32 11.17 11.26 20.56
C ARG A 32 12.63 11.67 20.67
N ASN A 33 13.42 11.52 19.60
CA ASN A 33 14.89 11.62 19.68
C ASN A 33 15.49 12.83 18.93
N ALA A 34 14.72 13.52 18.09
CA ALA A 34 15.24 14.67 17.37
C ALA A 34 15.49 15.87 18.30
N PRO A 35 16.50 16.71 18.02
CA PRO A 35 16.79 17.94 18.77
C PRO A 35 15.62 18.94 18.86
N SER A 36 14.67 18.89 17.93
CA SER A 36 13.46 19.72 17.96
C SER A 36 12.30 19.08 17.21
N ALA A 37 11.07 19.41 17.60
CA ALA A 37 9.85 18.98 16.90
C ALA A 37 9.77 19.51 15.46
N ALA A 38 10.36 20.69 15.19
CA ALA A 38 10.40 21.26 13.85
C ALA A 38 11.29 20.44 12.90
N LEU A 39 12.45 19.98 13.37
CA LEU A 39 13.33 19.10 12.59
C LEU A 39 12.69 17.72 12.40
N ALA A 40 12.09 17.14 13.46
CA ALA A 40 11.36 15.88 13.37
C ALA A 40 10.26 15.96 12.31
N GLY A 41 9.43 17.02 12.32
CA GLY A 41 8.37 17.22 11.35
C GLY A 41 8.86 17.34 9.90
N GLN A 42 9.98 18.03 9.65
CA GLN A 42 10.59 18.11 8.32
C GLN A 42 11.04 16.74 7.82
N LEU A 43 11.72 15.96 8.67
CA LEU A 43 12.16 14.61 8.33
C LEU A 43 10.97 13.65 8.13
N ALA A 44 9.94 13.75 8.98
CA ALA A 44 8.70 12.98 8.81
C ALA A 44 8.05 13.27 7.45
N GLY A 45 7.99 14.55 7.05
CA GLY A 45 7.49 14.95 5.74
C GLY A 45 8.23 14.26 4.58
N ARG A 46 9.57 14.23 4.63
CA ARG A 46 10.39 13.54 3.61
C ARG A 46 10.17 12.03 3.61
N LEU A 47 10.00 11.41 4.77
CA LEU A 47 9.66 9.98 4.86
C LEU A 47 8.30 9.68 4.25
N PHE A 48 7.30 10.53 4.51
CA PHE A 48 5.97 10.38 3.91
C PHE A 48 5.99 10.61 2.40
N GLU A 49 6.73 11.59 1.89
CA GLU A 49 6.94 11.80 0.45
C GLU A 49 7.54 10.56 -0.23
N ALA A 50 8.64 10.04 0.32
CA ALA A 50 9.26 8.81 -0.18
C ALA A 50 8.28 7.62 -0.12
N GLN A 51 7.50 7.52 0.96
CA GLN A 51 6.49 6.48 1.12
C GLN A 51 5.33 6.59 0.13
N SER A 52 4.90 7.80 -0.21
CA SER A 52 3.88 8.05 -1.24
C SER A 52 4.34 7.49 -2.58
N TRP A 53 5.58 7.80 -3.00
CA TRP A 53 6.15 7.28 -4.24
C TRP A 53 6.35 5.77 -4.21
N LEU A 54 6.87 5.22 -3.11
CA LEU A 54 7.00 3.77 -2.95
C LEU A 54 5.65 3.06 -3.06
N SER A 55 4.61 3.63 -2.46
CA SER A 55 3.24 3.10 -2.52
C SER A 55 2.70 3.06 -3.96
N LEU A 56 2.96 4.09 -4.75
CA LEU A 56 2.57 4.12 -6.17
C LEU A 56 3.31 3.06 -6.98
N VAL A 57 4.62 2.95 -6.80
CA VAL A 57 5.45 1.94 -7.50
C VAL A 57 4.99 0.53 -7.14
N CYS A 58 4.82 0.22 -5.85
CA CYS A 58 4.31 -1.07 -5.41
C CYS A 58 2.90 -1.35 -5.94
N GLY A 59 1.99 -0.37 -5.89
CA GLY A 59 0.64 -0.50 -6.43
C GLY A 59 0.65 -0.83 -7.92
N ILE A 60 1.46 -0.14 -8.73
CA ILE A 60 1.61 -0.42 -10.16
C ILE A 60 2.14 -1.84 -10.39
N VAL A 61 3.16 -2.28 -9.64
CA VAL A 61 3.69 -3.65 -9.73
C VAL A 61 2.62 -4.69 -9.42
N VAL A 62 1.80 -4.46 -8.38
CA VAL A 62 0.69 -5.36 -8.03
C VAL A 62 -0.36 -5.39 -9.15
N LEU A 63 -0.71 -4.25 -9.74
CA LEU A 63 -1.67 -4.18 -10.86
C LEU A 63 -1.15 -4.90 -12.10
N MET A 64 0.14 -4.82 -12.41
CA MET A 64 0.75 -5.58 -13.50
C MET A 64 0.71 -7.10 -13.25
N GLY A 65 0.87 -7.51 -12.00
CA GLY A 65 0.74 -8.89 -11.58
C GLY A 65 -0.68 -9.47 -11.70
N ALA A 66 -1.70 -8.61 -11.61
CA ALA A 66 -3.12 -8.98 -11.72
C ALA A 66 -3.61 -9.15 -13.16
N ARG A 67 -2.79 -8.84 -14.18
CA ARG A 67 -3.14 -9.00 -15.61
C ARG A 67 -2.70 -10.37 -16.14
N ASP A 68 -3.65 -11.18 -16.60
CA ASP A 68 -3.38 -12.43 -17.33
C ASP A 68 -3.04 -12.13 -18.82
N PRO A 69 -2.24 -12.97 -19.52
CA PRO A 69 -1.86 -12.75 -20.92
C PRO A 69 -3.02 -12.68 -21.91
N GLU A 70 -4.18 -13.28 -21.61
CA GLU A 70 -5.36 -13.29 -22.49
C GLU A 70 -6.32 -12.10 -22.24
N GLY A 71 -5.98 -11.17 -21.34
CA GLY A 71 -6.76 -9.95 -21.12
C GLY A 71 -8.12 -10.15 -20.42
N THR A 72 -8.54 -11.40 -20.21
CA THR A 72 -9.61 -11.75 -19.31
C THR A 72 -9.09 -11.62 -17.88
N ALA A 73 -9.75 -10.80 -17.06
CA ALA A 73 -9.53 -10.81 -15.62
C ALA A 73 -10.05 -12.15 -15.07
N THR A 74 -9.26 -13.21 -15.21
CA THR A 74 -9.55 -14.53 -14.67
C THR A 74 -9.37 -14.41 -13.16
N MET A 75 -10.50 -14.24 -12.46
CA MET A 75 -10.77 -14.53 -11.04
C MET A 75 -11.54 -13.39 -10.37
N GLY A 76 -12.64 -13.73 -9.68
CA GLY A 76 -13.31 -12.85 -8.70
C GLY A 76 -12.37 -12.30 -7.61
N TRP A 77 -11.17 -12.88 -7.46
CA TRP A 77 -10.06 -12.41 -6.61
C TRP A 77 -9.43 -11.08 -7.08
N ALA A 78 -9.21 -10.90 -8.39
CA ALA A 78 -8.56 -9.70 -8.95
C ALA A 78 -9.44 -8.46 -8.80
N ARG A 79 -10.77 -8.59 -9.00
CA ARG A 79 -11.72 -7.48 -8.85
C ARG A 79 -11.72 -6.89 -7.44
N GLY A 80 -11.58 -7.73 -6.41
CA GLY A 80 -11.50 -7.28 -5.03
C GLY A 80 -10.16 -6.60 -4.71
N ALA A 81 -9.03 -7.21 -5.08
CA ALA A 81 -7.71 -6.67 -4.78
C ALA A 81 -7.41 -5.35 -5.51
N VAL A 82 -7.80 -5.23 -6.80
CA VAL A 82 -7.57 -4.02 -7.61
C VAL A 82 -8.22 -2.79 -6.99
N ALA A 83 -9.44 -2.91 -6.46
CA ALA A 83 -10.12 -1.81 -5.79
C ALA A 83 -9.32 -1.29 -4.58
N TYR A 84 -8.79 -2.18 -3.75
CA TYR A 84 -7.95 -1.80 -2.61
C TYR A 84 -6.59 -1.22 -3.04
N VAL A 85 -6.00 -1.71 -4.13
CA VAL A 85 -4.77 -1.11 -4.67
C VAL A 85 -5.01 0.32 -5.12
N LEU A 86 -6.06 0.55 -5.93
CA LEU A 86 -6.42 1.88 -6.43
C LEU A 86 -6.80 2.83 -5.29
N LEU A 87 -7.57 2.36 -4.31
CA LEU A 87 -7.91 3.14 -3.12
C LEU A 87 -6.66 3.51 -2.32
N GLY A 88 -5.74 2.57 -2.08
CA GLY A 88 -4.49 2.84 -1.38
C GLY A 88 -3.59 3.83 -2.12
N MET A 89 -3.50 3.73 -3.45
CA MET A 89 -2.77 4.69 -4.29
C MET A 89 -3.42 6.07 -4.25
N LEU A 90 -4.74 6.14 -4.29
CA LEU A 90 -5.48 7.40 -4.15
C LEU A 90 -5.22 8.05 -2.78
N CYS A 91 -5.24 7.27 -1.69
CA CYS A 91 -4.88 7.76 -0.37
C CYS A 91 -3.46 8.34 -0.35
N ALA A 92 -2.49 7.69 -1.00
CA ALA A 92 -1.11 8.18 -1.10
C ALA A 92 -1.03 9.52 -1.84
N LEU A 93 -1.74 9.65 -2.98
CA LEU A 93 -1.78 10.90 -3.75
C LEU A 93 -2.45 12.03 -2.97
N VAL A 94 -3.56 11.75 -2.27
CA VAL A 94 -4.24 12.75 -1.43
C VAL A 94 -3.35 13.15 -0.25
N GLN A 95 -2.64 12.20 0.37
CA GLN A 95 -1.65 12.48 1.42
C GLN A 95 -0.58 13.45 0.90
N GLU A 96 0.00 13.16 -0.25
CA GLU A 96 1.11 13.93 -0.83
C GLU A 96 0.69 15.32 -1.30
N PHE A 97 -0.37 15.40 -2.10
CA PHE A 97 -0.73 16.62 -2.81
C PHE A 97 -1.77 17.49 -2.11
N ALA A 98 -2.57 16.92 -1.19
CA ALA A 98 -3.59 17.68 -0.46
C ALA A 98 -3.24 17.88 1.02
N VAL A 99 -2.80 16.83 1.70
CA VAL A 99 -2.58 16.89 3.16
C VAL A 99 -1.24 17.52 3.50
N ALA A 100 -0.13 17.03 2.93
CA ALA A 100 1.21 17.49 3.27
C ALA A 100 1.40 19.02 3.10
N PRO A 101 0.97 19.67 2.00
CA PRO A 101 1.15 21.12 1.82
C PRO A 101 0.41 21.93 2.89
N ARG A 102 -0.76 21.45 3.35
CA ARG A 102 -1.58 22.15 4.34
C ARG A 102 -1.05 21.98 5.77
N ILE A 103 -0.48 20.81 6.07
CA ILE A 103 0.26 20.59 7.33
C ILE A 103 1.49 21.51 7.39
N VAL A 104 2.27 21.58 6.31
CA VAL A 104 3.46 22.45 6.23
C VAL A 104 3.08 23.93 6.35
N ALA A 105 2.01 24.35 5.69
CA ALA A 105 1.47 25.70 5.81
C ALA A 105 0.80 26.00 7.17
N ARG A 106 0.72 25.01 8.08
CA ARG A 106 0.07 25.09 9.39
C ARG A 106 -1.39 25.55 9.34
N GLN A 107 -2.06 25.35 8.21
CA GLN A 107 -3.47 25.69 8.05
C GLN A 107 -4.28 24.66 8.82
N ASN A 108 -5.04 25.05 9.85
CA ASN A 108 -5.87 24.14 10.64
C ASN A 108 -5.15 22.82 10.99
N LEU A 109 -3.94 22.92 11.53
CA LEU A 109 -2.99 21.81 11.66
C LEU A 109 -3.62 20.56 12.26
N ALA A 110 -4.42 20.70 13.32
CA ALA A 110 -5.08 19.57 13.98
C ALA A 110 -5.99 18.80 13.00
N VAL A 111 -6.80 19.51 12.20
CA VAL A 111 -7.73 18.90 11.24
C VAL A 111 -6.97 18.15 10.15
N TRP A 112 -5.97 18.79 9.53
CA TRP A 112 -5.21 18.17 8.45
C TRP A 112 -4.32 17.04 8.94
N HIS A 113 -3.81 17.14 10.17
CA HIS A 113 -3.07 16.05 10.78
C HIS A 113 -3.97 14.84 11.05
N SER A 114 -5.12 15.03 11.69
CA SER A 114 -6.08 13.94 11.92
C SER A 114 -6.57 13.30 10.62
N PHE A 115 -6.85 14.12 9.60
CA PHE A 115 -7.24 13.62 8.28
C PHE A 115 -6.11 12.84 7.60
N GLY A 116 -4.87 13.32 7.70
CA GLY A 116 -3.68 12.61 7.23
C GLY A 116 -3.49 11.26 7.92
N SER A 117 -3.60 11.21 9.25
CA SER A 117 -3.52 9.96 10.02
C SER A 117 -4.59 8.95 9.60
N ALA A 118 -5.84 9.39 9.41
CA ALA A 118 -6.93 8.54 8.94
C ALA A 118 -6.65 7.98 7.54
N LEU A 119 -6.18 8.82 6.61
CA LEU A 119 -5.79 8.38 5.27
C LEU A 119 -4.63 7.38 5.30
N TYR A 120 -3.62 7.62 6.13
CA TYR A 120 -2.47 6.73 6.24
C TYR A 120 -2.87 5.35 6.77
N VAL A 121 -3.72 5.31 7.81
CA VAL A 121 -4.25 4.05 8.35
C VAL A 121 -5.12 3.33 7.31
N ALA A 122 -6.00 4.05 6.60
CA ALA A 122 -6.81 3.48 5.54
C ALA A 122 -5.93 2.84 4.44
N GLN A 123 -4.87 3.54 4.02
CA GLN A 123 -3.89 3.03 3.06
C GLN A 123 -3.16 1.79 3.59
N TRP A 124 -2.75 1.79 4.85
CA TRP A 124 -2.11 0.63 5.49
C TRP A 124 -3.03 -0.60 5.53
N LEU A 125 -4.31 -0.41 5.84
CA LEU A 125 -5.32 -1.47 5.78
C LEU A 125 -5.55 -1.97 4.35
N CYS A 126 -5.60 -1.09 3.36
CA CYS A 126 -5.68 -1.48 1.95
C CYS A 126 -4.49 -2.36 1.55
N ALA A 127 -3.27 -1.94 1.90
CA ALA A 127 -2.06 -2.71 1.63
C ALA A 127 -2.07 -4.08 2.34
N LEU A 128 -2.59 -4.16 3.57
CA LEU A 128 -2.76 -5.42 4.30
C LEU A 128 -3.74 -6.36 3.58
N VAL A 129 -4.89 -5.85 3.15
CA VAL A 129 -5.89 -6.64 2.42
C VAL A 129 -5.32 -7.14 1.10
N VAL A 130 -4.55 -6.30 0.39
CA VAL A 130 -3.85 -6.71 -0.84
C VAL A 130 -2.84 -7.81 -0.53
N LEU A 131 -1.97 -7.63 0.48
CA LEU A 131 -0.98 -8.62 0.89
C LEU A 131 -1.64 -9.97 1.25
N TRP A 132 -2.71 -9.94 2.05
CA TRP A 132 -3.46 -11.13 2.43
C TRP A 132 -4.05 -11.86 1.22
N LYS A 133 -4.60 -11.11 0.27
CA LYS A 133 -5.17 -11.68 -0.95
C LYS A 133 -4.09 -12.30 -1.83
N VAL A 134 -2.91 -11.69 -1.97
CA VAL A 134 -1.83 -12.21 -2.83
C VAL A 134 -1.03 -13.35 -2.21
N SER A 135 -1.12 -13.54 -0.89
CA SER A 135 -0.48 -14.66 -0.18
C SER A 135 -1.37 -15.92 -0.06
N ALA A 136 -2.65 -15.82 -0.41
CA ALA A 136 -3.58 -16.95 -0.29
C ALA A 136 -3.16 -18.12 -1.20
N PRO A 137 -3.08 -19.36 -0.67
CA PRO A 137 -2.75 -20.53 -1.49
C PRO A 137 -3.88 -20.84 -2.49
N ALA A 138 -3.50 -21.36 -3.66
CA ALA A 138 -4.48 -21.85 -4.63
C ALA A 138 -5.34 -22.94 -3.97
N THR A 139 -6.66 -22.76 -3.99
CA THR A 139 -7.59 -23.68 -3.32
C THR A 139 -7.48 -25.10 -3.91
N PRO A 140 -7.36 -26.17 -3.11
CA PRO A 140 -7.17 -27.55 -3.59
C PRO A 140 -8.31 -28.16 -4.43
N ALA A 141 -9.41 -27.44 -4.65
CA ALA A 141 -10.62 -27.98 -5.30
C ALA A 141 -10.43 -28.30 -6.81
N GLU A 142 -9.39 -27.77 -7.46
CA GLU A 142 -9.10 -28.03 -8.88
C GLU A 142 -8.22 -29.27 -9.10
N ALA A 143 -7.66 -29.87 -8.03
CA ALA A 143 -6.86 -31.09 -8.11
C ALA A 143 -7.70 -32.39 -8.11
N ALA A 144 -9.02 -32.29 -7.88
CA ALA A 144 -9.91 -33.44 -7.70
C ALA A 144 -10.78 -33.79 -8.93
N ILE A 145 -10.60 -33.12 -10.08
CA ILE A 145 -11.27 -33.55 -11.32
C ILE A 145 -10.33 -34.53 -12.04
N PRO A 146 -10.57 -35.86 -11.97
CA PRO A 146 -9.88 -36.78 -12.85
C PRO A 146 -10.27 -36.41 -14.28
N ARG A 147 -9.29 -35.99 -15.09
CA ARG A 147 -9.47 -35.90 -16.53
C ARG A 147 -9.69 -37.33 -17.03
N GLY A 148 -10.97 -37.70 -17.11
CA GLY A 148 -11.42 -38.95 -17.69
C GLY A 148 -10.86 -39.08 -19.09
N SER A 149 -10.13 -40.15 -19.31
CA SER A 149 -9.76 -40.66 -20.62
C SER A 149 -11.02 -40.97 -21.43
N SER A 150 -11.15 -40.37 -22.60
CA SER A 150 -11.99 -40.86 -23.70
C SER A 150 -11.31 -40.48 -25.01
#